data_AF-A0A0C9TMF7-F1
#
_entry.id   AF-A0A0C9TMF7-F1
#
_cell.length_a   1.000
_cell.length_b   1.000
_cell.length_c   1.000
_cell.angle_alpha   90.00
_cell.angle_beta   90.00
_cell.angle_gamma   90.00
#
_symmetry.space_group_name_H-M   'P 1'
#
loop_
_entity.id
_entity.type
_entity.pdbx_description
1 polymer ?
#
loop_
_entity_poly.entity_id
_entity_poly.type
_entity_poly.pdbx_seq_one_letter_code
_entity_poly.pdbx_strand_id
1 'polypeptide(L)' 'LIFVVPKFHLTSHIDACADKFLFNWTKNVGWTCGEIVETNWANLNLLSTSACEMDARHRKDTLTDAKIDMNWHK' A
#
# COMPACT_ATOMS: atom_id res chain seq x y z
N LEU A 1 -3.80 12.38 21.01
CA LEU A 1 -3.30 11.58 19.86
C LEU A 1 -3.37 10.11 20.24
N ILE A 2 -3.97 9.27 19.40
CA ILE A 2 -3.95 7.81 19.56
C ILE A 2 -2.88 7.28 18.60
N PHE A 3 -1.93 6.51 19.12
CA PHE A 3 -0.91 5.85 18.32
C PHE A 3 -1.36 4.41 18.05
N VAL A 4 -1.23 3.97 16.82
CA VAL A 4 -1.63 2.62 16.37
C VAL A 4 -0.56 2.10 15.42
N VAL A 5 -0.27 0.80 15.49
CA VAL A 5 0.78 0.16 14.69
C VAL A 5 0.13 -0.79 13.67
N PRO A 6 0.47 -0.72 12.38
CA PRO A 6 -0.08 -1.64 11.38
C PRO A 6 0.15 -3.09 11.78
N LYS A 7 -0.87 -3.93 11.57
CA LYS A 7 -0.88 -5.33 12.05
C LYS A 7 0.33 -6.14 11.57
N PHE A 8 0.80 -5.89 10.35
CA PHE A 8 2.01 -6.54 9.80
C PHE A 8 3.29 -6.17 10.57
N HIS A 9 3.40 -4.94 11.06
CA HIS A 9 4.57 -4.52 11.84
C HIS A 9 4.44 -4.95 13.31
N LEU A 10 3.21 -5.08 13.81
CA LEU A 10 2.92 -5.40 15.21
C LEU A 10 3.51 -6.75 15.66
N THR A 11 3.59 -7.74 14.76
CA THR A 11 4.22 -9.05 15.04
C THR A 11 5.73 -8.97 15.29
N SER A 12 6.38 -7.87 14.93
CA SER A 12 7.80 -7.63 15.20
C SER A 12 8.05 -6.90 16.53
N HIS A 13 6.99 -6.57 17.28
CA HIS A 13 7.08 -5.93 18.60
C HIS A 13 6.94 -6.95 19.74
N ILE A 14 7.22 -6.52 20.96
CA ILE A 14 6.93 -7.28 22.18
C ILE A 14 5.42 -7.47 22.40
N ASP A 15 5.01 -8.54 23.07
CA ASP A 15 3.60 -8.89 23.27
C ASP A 15 2.77 -7.77 23.91
N ALA A 16 3.36 -6.99 24.83
CA ALA A 16 2.71 -5.86 25.49
C ALA A 16 2.30 -4.73 24.52
N CYS A 17 2.85 -4.68 23.31
CA CYS A 17 2.45 -3.74 22.26
C CYS A 17 1.17 -4.18 21.54
N ALA A 18 0.89 -5.49 21.47
CA ALA A 18 -0.30 -6.00 20.79
C ALA A 18 -1.58 -5.44 21.43
N ASP A 19 -1.66 -5.45 22.76
CA ASP A 19 -2.85 -4.97 23.46
C ASP A 19 -3.04 -3.44 23.38
N LYS A 20 -1.95 -2.68 23.25
CA LYS A 20 -1.98 -1.21 23.32
C LYS A 20 -2.13 -0.52 21.97
N PHE A 21 -1.60 -1.13 20.90
CA PHE A 21 -1.47 -0.49 19.59
C PHE A 21 -2.21 -1.21 18.46
N LEU A 22 -3.01 -2.24 18.78
CA LEU A 22 -3.78 -2.98 17.81
C LEU A 22 -4.98 -2.16 17.30
N PHE A 23 -5.07 -2.08 15.97
CA PHE A 23 -6.17 -1.42 15.24
C PHE A 23 -7.55 -1.93 15.67
N ASN A 24 -7.67 -3.24 15.93
CA ASN A 24 -8.94 -3.88 16.28
C ASN A 24 -9.57 -3.36 17.57
N TRP A 25 -8.76 -2.83 18.49
CA TRP A 25 -9.25 -2.34 19.79
C TRP A 25 -9.41 -0.83 19.82
N THR A 26 -9.05 -0.15 18.74
CA THR A 26 -9.16 1.31 18.63
C THR A 26 -10.48 1.67 17.97
N LYS A 27 -11.35 2.38 18.69
CA LYS A 27 -12.63 2.87 18.13
C LYS A 27 -12.39 3.79 16.93
N ASN A 28 -13.25 3.66 15.93
CA ASN A 28 -13.26 4.47 14.69
C ASN A 28 -12.05 4.26 13.78
N VAL A 29 -11.42 3.08 13.82
CA VAL A 29 -10.34 2.71 12.90
C VAL A 29 -10.81 1.58 11.98
N GLY A 30 -10.59 1.74 10.68
CA GLY A 30 -10.92 0.73 9.67
C GLY A 30 -9.89 -0.41 9.62
N TRP A 31 -10.25 -1.50 8.95
CA TRP A 31 -9.29 -2.56 8.64
C TRP A 31 -8.33 -2.10 7.55
N THR A 32 -7.06 -2.47 7.70
CA THR A 32 -6.04 -2.22 6.68
C THR A 32 -5.94 -3.42 5.75
N CYS A 33 -5.86 -3.17 4.44
CA CYS A 33 -5.59 -4.23 3.47
C CYS A 33 -4.10 -4.59 3.53
N GLY A 34 -3.80 -5.85 3.86
CA GLY A 34 -2.42 -6.37 3.89
C GLY A 34 -1.82 -6.60 2.51
N GLU A 35 -2.65 -6.65 1.47
CA GLU A 35 -2.26 -7.03 0.10
C GLU A 35 -2.08 -5.82 -0.82
N ILE A 36 -2.04 -4.59 -0.28
CA ILE A 36 -2.00 -3.37 -1.10
C ILE A 36 -0.79 -3.32 -2.05
N VAL A 37 0.31 -3.98 -1.69
CA VAL A 37 1.50 -4.12 -2.53
C VAL A 37 1.21 -5.02 -3.73
N GLU A 38 0.55 -6.16 -3.51
CA GLU A 38 0.22 -7.15 -4.53
C GLU A 38 -0.85 -6.62 -5.49
N THR A 39 -1.88 -5.95 -4.96
CA THR A 39 -2.92 -5.30 -5.78
C THR A 39 -2.34 -4.21 -6.67
N ASN A 40 -1.44 -3.37 -6.12
CA ASN A 40 -0.77 -2.35 -6.91
C ASN A 40 0.13 -2.98 -8.00
N TRP A 41 0.82 -4.07 -7.70
CA TRP A 41 1.61 -4.81 -8.70
C TRP A 41 0.76 -5.41 -9.80
N ALA A 42 -0.36 -6.05 -9.47
CA ALA A 42 -1.29 -6.59 -10.45
C ALA A 42 -1.80 -5.50 -11.41
N ASN A 43 -2.15 -4.34 -10.87
CA ASN A 43 -2.60 -3.19 -11.67
C ASN A 43 -1.48 -2.62 -12.56
N LEU A 44 -0.24 -2.52 -12.07
CA LEU A 44 0.89 -2.04 -12.86
C LEU A 44 1.28 -3.01 -13.98
N ASN A 45 1.09 -4.32 -13.78
CA ASN A 45 1.35 -5.32 -14.82
C ASN A 45 0.47 -5.16 -16.05
N LEU A 46 -0.73 -4.58 -15.93
CA LEU A 46 -1.60 -4.26 -17.07
C LEU A 46 -0.96 -3.25 -18.03
N LEU A 47 -0.04 -2.41 -17.54
CA LEU A 47 0.69 -1.41 -18.32
C LEU A 47 1.97 -1.98 -18.94
N SER A 48 2.34 -3.22 -18.65
CA SER A 48 3.63 -3.80 -19.08
C SER A 48 3.81 -3.77 -20.60
N THR A 49 2.79 -4.19 -21.36
CA THR A 49 2.84 -4.22 -22.83
C THR A 49 2.90 -2.81 -23.43
N SER A 50 2.08 -1.87 -22.93
CA SER A 50 2.06 -0.49 -23.46
C SER A 50 3.33 0.28 -23.11
N ALA A 51 3.92 0.01 -21.94
CA ALA A 51 5.17 0.60 -21.48
C ALA A 51 6.43 -0.01 -22.11
N CYS A 52 6.32 -1.16 -22.78
CA CYS A 52 7.47 -1.91 -23.31
C CYS A 52 8.16 -1.21 -24.48
N GLU A 53 7.38 -0.55 -25.36
CA GLU A 53 7.88 0.13 -26.56
C GLU A 53 8.26 1.60 -26.31
N MET A 54 7.95 2.12 -25.12
CA MET A 54 8.22 3.51 -24.77
C MET A 54 9.71 3.75 -24.52
N ASP A 55 10.18 4.93 -24.93
CA ASP A 55 11.50 5.44 -24.50
C ASP A 55 11.59 5.49 -22.97
N ALA A 56 12.79 5.31 -22.41
CA ALA A 56 13.00 5.21 -20.97
C ALA A 56 12.43 6.39 -20.18
N ARG A 57 12.46 7.62 -20.73
CA ARG A 57 11.87 8.79 -20.09
C ARG A 57 10.34 8.68 -20.08
N HIS A 58 9.73 8.46 -21.25
CA HIS A 58 8.28 8.35 -21.38
C HIS A 58 7.73 7.18 -20.55
N ARG A 59 8.43 6.04 -20.52
CA ARG A 59 8.08 4.89 -19.70
C ARG A 59 8.01 5.25 -18.22
N LYS A 60 8.99 6.01 -17.73
CA LYS A 60 9.03 6.46 -16.33
C LYS A 60 7.86 7.38 -16.02
N ASP A 61 7.57 8.33 -16.90
CA ASP A 61 6.50 9.31 -16.70
C ASP A 61 5.13 8.60 -16.68
N THR A 62 4.85 7.74 -17.67
CA THR A 62 3.60 6.93 -17.72
C THR A 62 3.42 6.06 -16.47
N LEU A 63 4.48 5.36 -16.03
CA LEU A 63 4.40 4.54 -14.81
C LEU A 63 4.22 5.40 -13.55
N THR A 64 4.70 6.64 -13.55
CA THR A 64 4.54 7.56 -12.41
C THR A 64 3.12 8.09 -12.35
N ASP A 65 2.57 8.53 -13.47
CA ASP A 65 1.19 9.01 -13.56
C ASP A 65 0.19 7.92 -13.16
N ALA A 66 0.39 6.69 -13.64
CA ALA A 66 -0.44 5.56 -13.25
C ALA A 66 -0.38 5.27 -11.74
N LYS A 67 0.79 5.40 -11.10
CA LYS A 67 0.92 5.23 -9.65
C LYS A 67 0.22 6.34 -8.87
N ILE A 68 0.28 7.58 -9.37
CA ILE A 68 -0.41 8.72 -8.76
C ILE A 68 -1.93 8.52 -8.86
N ASP A 69 -2.43 8.12 -10.02
CA ASP A 69 -3.84 7.78 -10.23
C ASP A 69 -4.30 6.62 -9.34
N MET A 70 -3.53 5.54 -9.27
CA MET A 70 -3.82 4.42 -8.36
C MET A 70 -3.83 4.86 -6.90
N ASN A 71 -2.99 5.81 -6.50
CA ASN A 71 -3.01 6.35 -5.13
C ASN A 71 -4.20 7.26 -4.88
N TRP A 72 -4.71 7.97 -5.89
CA TRP A 72 -5.93 8.78 -5.79
C TRP A 72 -7.18 7.91 -5.57
N HIS A 73 -7.21 6.72 -6.19
CA HIS A 73 -8.32 5.77 -6.06
C HIS A 73 -8.28 4.91 -4.78
N LYS A 74 -7.28 5.08 -3.90
CA LYS A 74 -7.19 4.39 -2.59
C LYS A 74 -8.06 5.04 -1.54
#